data_AF-A0A1B6DXX6-F1
#
_entry.id   AF-A0A1B6DXX6-F1
#
_cell.length_a   1.000
_cell.length_b   1.000
_cell.length_c   1.000
_cell.angle_alpha   90.00
_cell.angle_beta   90.00
_cell.angle_gamma   90.00
#
_symmetry.space_group_name_H-M   'P 1'
#
loop_
_entity.id
_entity.type
_entity.pdbx_description
1 polymer ?
#
loop_
_entity_poly.entity_id
_entity_poly.type
_entity_poly.pdbx_seq_one_letter_code
_entity_poly.pdbx_strand_id
1 'polypeptide(L)'
;MDTLRLYIVTWNVAEQMPPSTLDLSNLLNISDNKDHLPDLYVIGLQEVKLDIFSGHWGSAFRNALKSYNYVEMNSIRLLGIVMYVFSLEKHITKIRNMETGSTPTGLLGILGNKGGVTFRMDLYGTSICFVNSHLAAHDGHCAERITNYNTILQNQKFKLNQETTSIFFHDYVFWFGDLNFRLHGDMTAKEINEEVQKKNITELLKLDELTRVRESGEAFSELQEEVPQFNPTYKYLFGKSVYDLGRRPAWTDRVLFKANTNAYQGVTLDMKQMSYNSVESYTVSDHKPVYSEFNIKVFSDYSDKEVKFSNIDTWYTDKENTAVCHVSSDISPSIWDWVGIYEENIT
;
A
#
# COMPACT_ATOMS: atom_id res chain seq x y z
N MET A 1 13.53 -5.28 -20.49
CA MET A 1 12.71 -5.24 -19.27
C MET A 1 13.62 -4.81 -18.14
N ASP A 2 13.29 -3.69 -17.52
CA ASP A 2 13.99 -3.19 -16.34
C ASP A 2 13.35 -3.76 -15.08
N THR A 3 14.07 -3.68 -13.96
CA THR A 3 13.55 -4.07 -12.65
C THR A 3 13.35 -2.85 -11.80
N LEU A 4 12.16 -2.71 -11.22
CA LEU A 4 11.87 -1.72 -10.19
C LEU A 4 11.65 -2.41 -8.84
N ARG A 5 12.09 -1.74 -7.78
CA ARG A 5 11.90 -2.16 -6.39
C ARG A 5 10.70 -1.45 -5.78
N LEU A 6 9.78 -2.21 -5.22
CA LEU A 6 8.61 -1.70 -4.51
C LEU A 6 8.72 -2.08 -3.04
N TYR A 7 8.38 -1.15 -2.15
CA TYR A 7 8.35 -1.37 -0.71
C TYR A 7 6.98 -0.99 -0.16
N ILE A 8 6.23 -1.98 0.28
CA ILE A 8 4.86 -1.83 0.76
C ILE A 8 4.87 -1.94 2.27
N VAL A 9 4.24 -0.98 2.95
CA VAL A 9 4.02 -1.00 4.41
C VAL A 9 2.53 -1.00 4.68
N THR A 10 2.09 -1.83 5.64
CA THR A 10 0.79 -1.70 6.27
C THR A 10 0.94 -1.52 7.78
N TRP A 11 0.23 -0.56 8.36
CA TRP A 11 0.25 -0.34 9.81
C TRP A 11 -1.08 0.24 10.32
N ASN A 12 -1.81 -0.52 11.13
CA ASN A 12 -2.88 0.02 11.93
C ASN A 12 -2.27 0.86 13.07
N VAL A 13 -2.53 2.17 13.07
CA VAL A 13 -1.92 3.12 14.02
C VAL A 13 -2.79 3.37 15.25
N ALA A 14 -3.93 2.69 15.39
CA ALA A 14 -4.79 2.70 16.58
C ALA A 14 -5.10 4.10 17.13
N GLU A 15 -5.46 5.02 16.22
CA GLU A 15 -5.74 6.44 16.47
C GLU A 15 -4.59 7.22 17.11
N GLN A 16 -3.39 6.65 17.16
CA GLN A 16 -2.20 7.30 17.67
C GLN A 16 -1.64 8.26 16.63
N MET A 17 -1.09 9.36 17.14
CA MET A 17 -0.32 10.31 16.35
C MET A 17 1.14 9.84 16.27
N PRO A 18 1.88 10.13 15.18
CA PRO A 18 3.30 9.83 15.15
C PRO A 18 4.00 10.64 16.25
N PRO A 19 4.71 10.00 17.20
CA PRO A 19 5.48 10.73 18.19
C PRO A 19 6.54 11.62 17.52
N SER A 20 6.88 12.76 18.13
CA SER A 20 7.94 13.64 17.61
C SER A 20 9.32 12.97 17.57
N THR A 21 9.51 11.92 18.37
CA THR A 21 10.73 11.10 18.42
C THR A 21 10.65 9.86 17.52
N LEU A 22 9.61 9.72 16.70
CA LEU A 22 9.45 8.56 15.83
C LEU A 22 10.51 8.57 14.72
N ASP A 23 11.40 7.59 14.78
CA ASP A 23 12.32 7.30 13.69
C ASP A 23 11.69 6.25 12.76
N LEU A 24 11.56 6.58 11.48
CA LEU A 24 10.99 5.70 10.46
C LEU A 24 12.07 4.93 9.68
N SER A 25 13.36 5.17 9.95
CA SER A 25 14.45 4.62 9.16
C SER A 25 14.46 3.10 9.13
N ASN A 26 14.22 2.45 10.28
CA ASN A 26 14.12 1.00 10.36
C ASN A 26 12.88 0.47 9.60
N LEU A 27 11.71 1.06 9.82
CA LEU A 27 10.47 0.64 9.13
C LEU A 27 10.55 0.79 7.60
N LEU A 28 11.21 1.84 7.12
CA LEU A 28 11.32 2.12 5.69
C LEU A 28 12.57 1.50 5.06
N ASN A 29 13.35 0.73 5.84
CA ASN A 29 14.64 0.18 5.45
C ASN A 29 15.57 1.24 4.82
N ILE A 30 15.55 2.46 5.38
CA ILE A 30 16.40 3.55 4.93
C ILE A 30 17.82 3.27 5.39
N SER A 31 18.75 3.36 4.45
CA SER A 31 20.18 3.25 4.72
C SER A 31 20.94 4.35 3.99
N ASP A 32 22.19 4.59 4.40
CA ASP A 32 23.06 5.57 3.73
C ASP A 32 23.37 5.19 2.27
N ASN A 33 23.20 3.91 1.92
CA ASN A 33 23.40 3.43 0.56
C ASN A 33 22.13 3.64 -0.29
N LYS A 34 22.05 4.79 -0.97
CA LYS A 34 20.93 5.15 -1.85
C LYS A 34 20.67 4.13 -2.97
N ASP A 35 21.68 3.40 -3.43
CA ASP A 35 21.52 2.40 -4.50
C ASP A 35 20.65 1.22 -4.08
N HIS A 36 20.38 1.05 -2.78
CA HIS A 36 19.54 -0.02 -2.26
C HIS A 36 18.08 0.40 -2.02
N LEU A 37 17.78 1.70 -2.13
CA LEU A 37 16.46 2.20 -1.79
C LEU A 37 15.40 1.84 -2.86
N PRO A 38 14.16 1.52 -2.44
CA PRO A 38 13.06 1.16 -3.34
C PRO A 38 12.77 2.24 -4.39
N ASP A 39 12.40 1.88 -5.60
CA ASP A 39 11.95 2.86 -6.59
C ASP A 39 10.59 3.47 -6.20
N LEU A 40 9.75 2.69 -5.49
CA LEU A 40 8.45 3.11 -4.95
C LEU A 40 8.29 2.71 -3.48
N TYR A 41 7.75 3.61 -2.66
CA TYR A 41 7.19 3.30 -1.34
C TYR A 41 5.66 3.43 -1.36
N VAL A 42 4.97 2.44 -0.83
CA VAL A 42 3.50 2.42 -0.72
C VAL A 42 3.15 2.17 0.74
N ILE A 43 2.56 3.16 1.40
CA ILE A 43 2.31 3.10 2.84
C ILE A 43 0.81 3.16 3.10
N GLY A 44 0.24 2.05 3.55
CA GLY A 44 -1.15 1.92 3.99
C GLY A 44 -1.26 2.00 5.51
N LEU A 45 -2.12 2.88 5.99
CA LEU A 45 -2.44 3.01 7.40
C LEU A 45 -3.92 2.75 7.64
N GLN A 46 -4.23 2.25 8.83
CA GLN A 46 -5.60 2.07 9.33
C GLN A 46 -5.73 2.72 10.71
N GLU A 47 -6.96 3.05 11.11
CA GLU A 47 -7.27 3.80 12.33
C GLU A 47 -6.47 5.11 12.46
N VAL A 48 -6.17 5.78 11.35
CA VAL A 48 -5.58 7.11 11.41
C VAL A 48 -6.61 8.08 11.98
N LYS A 49 -6.24 8.74 13.09
CA LYS A 49 -7.11 9.71 13.76
C LYS A 49 -7.69 10.74 12.78
N LEU A 50 -8.97 11.04 12.98
CA LEU A 50 -9.67 12.14 12.31
C LEU A 50 -9.60 13.37 13.22
N ASP A 51 -8.71 14.30 12.93
CA ASP A 51 -8.66 15.60 13.59
C ASP A 51 -8.35 16.73 12.61
N ILE A 52 -8.44 17.97 13.09
CA ILE A 52 -8.17 19.20 12.31
C ILE A 52 -6.75 19.25 11.73
N PHE A 53 -5.85 18.39 12.21
CA PHE A 53 -4.48 18.25 11.73
C PHE A 53 -4.27 16.92 11.00
N SER A 54 -5.32 16.41 10.35
CA SER A 54 -5.24 15.26 9.45
C SER A 54 -4.06 15.45 8.49
N GLY A 55 -3.10 14.51 8.51
CA GLY A 55 -1.87 14.59 7.71
C GLY A 55 -0.55 14.47 8.48
N HIS A 56 -0.56 14.42 9.81
CA HIS A 56 0.67 14.21 10.60
C HIS A 56 1.49 12.99 10.17
N TRP A 57 0.83 11.85 9.97
CA TRP A 57 1.48 10.65 9.46
C TRP A 57 2.09 10.87 8.07
N GLY A 58 1.34 11.45 7.13
CA GLY A 58 1.87 11.83 5.81
C GLY A 58 3.08 12.77 5.91
N SER A 59 3.05 13.75 6.80
CA SER A 59 4.20 14.64 7.06
C SER A 59 5.40 13.90 7.65
N ALA A 60 5.19 12.93 8.54
CA ALA A 60 6.27 12.10 9.08
C ALA A 60 6.96 11.28 7.97
N PHE A 61 6.17 10.61 7.11
CA PHE A 61 6.72 9.86 5.98
C PHE A 61 7.40 10.76 4.94
N ARG A 62 6.79 11.90 4.56
CA ARG A 62 7.43 12.90 3.70
C ARG A 62 8.76 13.37 4.27
N ASN A 63 8.81 13.68 5.57
CA ASN A 63 10.04 14.14 6.21
C ASN A 63 11.13 13.07 6.25
N ALA A 64 10.77 11.80 6.41
CA ALA A 64 11.72 10.69 6.38
C ALA A 64 12.29 10.43 4.97
N LEU A 65 11.47 10.61 3.93
CA LEU A 65 11.83 10.25 2.56
C LEU A 65 12.40 11.41 1.71
N LYS A 66 12.13 12.67 2.06
CA LYS A 66 12.52 13.84 1.25
C LYS A 66 14.03 13.97 1.00
N SER A 67 14.89 13.57 1.95
CA SER A 67 16.36 13.64 1.79
C SER A 67 16.92 12.56 0.84
N TYR A 68 16.04 11.67 0.36
CA TYR A 68 16.34 10.57 -0.54
C TYR A 68 15.62 10.71 -1.88
N ASN A 69 15.20 11.93 -2.24
CA ASN A 69 14.72 12.29 -3.57
C ASN A 69 13.38 11.62 -3.91
N TYR A 70 12.57 11.32 -2.89
CA TYR A 70 11.22 10.83 -3.05
C TYR A 70 10.22 11.96 -3.09
N VAL A 71 9.26 11.82 -3.99
CA VAL A 71 8.11 12.69 -4.14
C VAL A 71 6.85 11.91 -3.78
N GLU A 72 5.96 12.50 -2.97
CA GLU A 72 4.62 11.96 -2.77
C GLU A 72 3.81 12.19 -4.05
N MET A 73 3.46 11.12 -4.74
CA MET A 73 2.71 11.18 -5.99
C MET A 73 1.22 11.39 -5.75
N ASN A 74 0.71 10.70 -4.73
CA ASN A 74 -0.70 10.73 -4.40
C ASN A 74 -0.91 10.26 -2.96
N SER A 75 -2.01 10.72 -2.37
CA SER A 75 -2.57 10.12 -1.18
C SER A 75 -4.09 10.07 -1.24
N ILE A 76 -4.65 8.99 -0.72
CA ILE A 76 -6.10 8.79 -0.63
C ILE A 76 -6.48 8.41 0.80
N ARG A 77 -7.63 8.91 1.26
CA ARG A 77 -8.19 8.65 2.59
C ARG A 77 -9.66 8.27 2.51
N LEU A 78 -10.04 7.27 3.30
CA LEU A 78 -11.42 6.91 3.65
C LEU A 78 -11.51 6.81 5.17
N LEU A 79 -12.03 7.85 5.83
CA LEU A 79 -11.97 8.02 7.30
C LEU A 79 -10.58 7.68 7.84
N GLY A 80 -10.42 6.65 8.67
CA GLY A 80 -9.12 6.25 9.24
C GLY A 80 -8.25 5.38 8.34
N ILE A 81 -8.69 5.04 7.13
CA ILE A 81 -7.94 4.24 6.16
C ILE A 81 -7.23 5.21 5.22
N VAL A 82 -5.90 5.18 5.18
CA VAL A 82 -5.11 6.14 4.39
C VAL A 82 -4.03 5.40 3.61
N MET A 83 -3.77 5.81 2.38
CA MET A 83 -2.64 5.32 1.60
C MET A 83 -1.83 6.48 1.06
N TYR A 84 -0.51 6.39 1.19
CA TYR A 84 0.46 7.31 0.62
C TYR A 84 1.34 6.57 -0.38
N VAL A 85 1.59 7.16 -1.53
CA VAL A 85 2.45 6.55 -2.56
C VAL A 85 3.55 7.52 -2.93
N PHE A 86 4.80 7.07 -2.73
CA PHE A 86 5.99 7.83 -3.02
C PHE A 86 6.78 7.15 -4.13
N SER A 87 7.41 7.96 -4.98
CA SER A 87 8.32 7.49 -6.02
C SER A 87 9.63 8.26 -5.96
N LEU A 88 10.73 7.60 -6.32
CA LEU A 88 11.93 8.32 -6.70
C LEU A 88 11.59 9.28 -7.84
N GLU A 89 12.13 10.49 -7.76
CA GLU A 89 11.87 11.58 -8.72
C GLU A 89 12.11 11.16 -10.18
N LYS A 90 13.17 10.37 -10.42
CA LYS A 90 13.57 9.88 -11.76
C LYS A 90 12.46 9.14 -12.52
N HIS A 91 11.43 8.63 -11.83
CA HIS A 91 10.31 7.90 -12.43
C HIS A 91 9.06 8.75 -12.66
N ILE A 92 8.96 9.95 -12.08
CA ILE A 92 7.72 10.75 -12.07
C ILE A 92 7.20 11.00 -13.50
N THR A 93 8.10 11.28 -14.45
CA THR A 93 7.73 11.54 -15.85
C THR A 93 7.22 10.30 -16.60
N LYS A 94 7.33 9.11 -16.00
CA LYS A 94 6.96 7.81 -16.58
C LYS A 94 5.66 7.25 -16.00
N ILE A 95 5.02 8.00 -15.11
CA ILE A 95 3.78 7.61 -14.42
C ILE A 95 2.59 8.25 -15.11
N ARG A 96 1.57 7.44 -15.39
CA ARG A 96 0.38 7.81 -16.17
C ARG A 96 -0.89 7.21 -15.57
N ASN A 97 -2.03 7.70 -16.06
CA ASN A 97 -3.35 7.14 -15.76
C ASN A 97 -3.60 6.91 -14.27
N MET A 98 -3.16 7.86 -13.44
CA MET A 98 -3.33 7.77 -11.99
C MET A 98 -4.82 7.94 -11.63
N GLU A 99 -5.39 6.93 -10.98
CA GLU A 99 -6.77 6.98 -10.52
C GLU A 99 -6.87 6.41 -9.10
N THR A 100 -7.70 7.04 -8.28
CA THR A 100 -7.93 6.60 -6.90
C THR A 100 -9.38 6.20 -6.70
N GLY A 101 -9.65 5.21 -5.86
CA GLY A 101 -10.99 4.77 -5.50
C GLY A 101 -11.15 4.49 -4.01
N SER A 102 -12.39 4.50 -3.51
CA SER A 102 -12.69 4.14 -2.12
C SER A 102 -14.04 3.46 -2.02
N THR A 103 -14.12 2.41 -1.20
CA THR A 103 -15.37 1.70 -0.90
C THR A 103 -15.54 1.58 0.60
N PRO A 104 -16.50 2.29 1.23
CA PRO A 104 -16.87 2.04 2.62
C PRO A 104 -17.59 0.70 2.77
N THR A 105 -17.31 -0.02 3.86
CA THR A 105 -17.96 -1.29 4.20
C THR A 105 -18.25 -1.42 5.70
N GLY A 106 -18.16 -0.32 6.46
CA GLY A 106 -18.41 -0.26 7.91
C GLY A 106 -19.88 -0.42 8.26
N LEU A 107 -20.33 0.19 9.37
CA LEU A 107 -21.71 0.02 9.86
C LEU A 107 -22.74 0.17 8.72
N LEU A 108 -23.61 -0.84 8.58
CA LEU A 108 -24.62 -0.99 7.52
C LEU A 108 -24.08 -1.00 6.07
N GLY A 109 -22.78 -1.24 5.89
CA GLY A 109 -22.09 -1.18 4.59
C GLY A 109 -21.83 0.24 4.08
N ILE A 110 -22.03 1.28 4.90
CA ILE A 110 -22.04 2.68 4.44
C ILE A 110 -20.97 3.53 5.14
N LEU A 111 -20.65 3.25 6.41
CA LEU A 111 -19.63 4.02 7.12
C LEU A 111 -18.21 3.65 6.65
N GLY A 112 -17.34 4.64 6.51
CA GLY A 112 -15.97 4.46 6.02
C GLY A 112 -14.97 3.94 7.06
N ASN A 113 -15.40 3.54 8.25
CA ASN A 113 -14.49 3.06 9.31
C ASN A 113 -13.96 1.64 9.03
N LYS A 114 -14.61 0.93 8.10
CA LYS A 114 -14.12 -0.26 7.41
C LYS A 114 -14.28 -0.05 5.91
N GLY A 115 -13.49 -0.73 5.11
CA GLY A 115 -13.53 -0.61 3.66
C GLY A 115 -12.14 -0.73 3.03
N GLY A 116 -11.99 -0.15 1.85
CA GLY A 116 -10.73 -0.11 1.12
C GLY A 116 -10.55 1.17 0.33
N VAL A 117 -9.30 1.58 0.17
CA VAL A 117 -8.87 2.63 -0.74
C VAL A 117 -7.94 2.03 -1.79
N THR A 118 -8.02 2.55 -3.01
CA THR A 118 -7.18 2.13 -4.13
C THR A 118 -6.45 3.29 -4.76
N PHE A 119 -5.29 2.96 -5.31
CA PHE A 119 -4.52 3.80 -6.20
C PHE A 119 -4.00 2.91 -7.31
N ARG A 120 -4.36 3.24 -8.55
CA ARG A 120 -3.82 2.62 -9.74
C ARG A 120 -3.03 3.62 -10.57
N MET A 121 -2.03 3.11 -11.27
CA MET A 121 -1.22 3.89 -12.20
C MET A 121 -0.64 2.98 -13.28
N ASP A 122 -0.22 3.58 -14.39
CA ASP A 122 0.64 2.93 -15.38
C ASP A 122 2.05 3.49 -15.21
N LEU A 123 3.04 2.62 -15.08
CA LEU A 123 4.44 2.96 -14.87
C LEU A 123 5.30 2.19 -15.87
N TYR A 124 6.02 2.92 -16.73
CA TYR A 124 6.78 2.35 -17.84
C TYR A 124 5.94 1.37 -18.69
N GLY A 125 4.68 1.72 -18.98
CA GLY A 125 3.77 0.90 -19.78
C GLY A 125 3.20 -0.34 -19.08
N THR A 126 3.48 -0.53 -17.79
CA THR A 126 2.87 -1.60 -16.97
C THR A 126 1.87 -1.02 -15.98
N SER A 127 0.71 -1.65 -15.85
CA SER A 127 -0.37 -1.22 -14.98
C SER A 127 -0.23 -1.81 -13.57
N ILE A 128 -0.34 -0.97 -12.54
CA ILE A 128 -0.16 -1.35 -11.15
C ILE A 128 -1.36 -0.87 -10.33
N CYS A 129 -1.93 -1.74 -9.50
CA CYS A 129 -3.01 -1.40 -8.58
C CYS A 129 -2.64 -1.76 -7.14
N PHE A 130 -2.73 -0.77 -6.25
CA PHE A 130 -2.56 -0.92 -4.81
C PHE A 130 -3.91 -0.80 -4.12
N VAL A 131 -4.20 -1.72 -3.20
CA VAL A 131 -5.41 -1.74 -2.37
C VAL A 131 -4.98 -1.75 -0.91
N ASN A 132 -5.31 -0.71 -0.16
CA ASN A 132 -5.20 -0.69 1.30
C ASN A 132 -6.60 -0.87 1.91
N SER A 133 -6.79 -1.86 2.79
CA SER A 133 -8.10 -2.15 3.40
C SER A 133 -8.07 -2.30 4.91
N HIS A 134 -9.22 -2.02 5.53
CA HIS A 134 -9.48 -2.29 6.93
C HIS A 134 -10.80 -3.06 7.02
N LEU A 135 -10.74 -4.37 7.25
CA LEU A 135 -11.91 -5.25 7.20
C LEU A 135 -12.53 -5.47 8.58
N ALA A 136 -13.74 -6.05 8.62
CA ALA A 136 -14.49 -6.31 9.83
C ALA A 136 -13.64 -6.97 10.94
N ALA A 137 -13.65 -6.35 12.13
CA ALA A 137 -12.83 -6.74 13.26
C ALA A 137 -13.49 -7.85 14.11
N HIS A 138 -12.74 -8.33 15.10
CA HIS A 138 -13.13 -9.36 16.07
C HIS A 138 -13.21 -10.80 15.53
N ASP A 139 -13.00 -11.74 16.45
CA ASP A 139 -13.22 -13.18 16.24
C ASP A 139 -14.70 -13.45 15.88
N GLY A 140 -14.97 -14.46 15.06
CA GLY A 140 -16.32 -14.82 14.63
C GLY A 140 -16.87 -14.03 13.44
N HIS A 141 -16.18 -12.98 12.97
CA HIS A 141 -16.61 -12.14 11.84
C HIS A 141 -15.95 -12.49 10.49
N CYS A 142 -15.52 -13.75 10.30
CA CYS A 142 -14.85 -14.17 9.06
C CYS A 142 -15.74 -13.98 7.80
N ALA A 143 -17.03 -14.34 7.89
CA ALA A 143 -17.98 -14.14 6.79
C ALA A 143 -18.18 -12.65 6.42
N GLU A 144 -18.11 -11.76 7.41
CA GLU A 144 -18.20 -10.32 7.19
C GLU A 144 -16.93 -9.77 6.51
N ARG A 145 -15.75 -10.26 6.88
CA ARG A 145 -14.48 -9.94 6.17
C ARG A 145 -14.51 -10.38 4.71
N ILE A 146 -15.03 -11.59 4.43
CA ILE A 146 -15.23 -12.08 3.05
C ILE A 146 -16.20 -11.15 2.30
N THR A 147 -17.28 -10.72 2.94
CA THR A 147 -18.24 -9.78 2.33
C THR A 147 -17.59 -8.44 2.05
N ASN A 148 -16.82 -7.87 3.01
CA ASN A 148 -16.09 -6.61 2.80
C ASN A 148 -15.13 -6.70 1.61
N TYR A 149 -14.33 -7.77 1.50
CA TYR A 149 -13.46 -8.03 0.35
C TYR A 149 -14.24 -8.02 -0.97
N ASN A 150 -15.32 -8.80 -1.05
CA ASN A 150 -16.14 -8.90 -2.26
C ASN A 150 -16.79 -7.56 -2.63
N THR A 151 -17.27 -6.79 -1.64
CA THR A 151 -17.83 -5.44 -1.87
C THR A 151 -16.78 -4.47 -2.41
N ILE A 152 -15.56 -4.47 -1.87
CA ILE A 152 -14.46 -3.62 -2.37
C ILE A 152 -14.15 -3.98 -3.83
N LEU A 153 -13.98 -5.28 -4.12
CA LEU A 153 -13.67 -5.79 -5.46
C LEU A 153 -14.76 -5.47 -6.50
N GLN A 154 -16.04 -5.58 -6.10
CA GLN A 154 -17.17 -5.31 -6.98
C GLN A 154 -17.33 -3.81 -7.26
N ASN A 155 -17.16 -2.96 -6.26
CA ASN A 155 -17.50 -1.54 -6.36
C ASN A 155 -16.37 -0.66 -6.91
N GLN A 156 -15.11 -1.03 -6.72
CA GLN A 156 -13.99 -0.23 -7.23
C GLN A 156 -13.75 -0.53 -8.71
N LYS A 157 -14.08 0.47 -9.53
CA LYS A 157 -13.91 0.46 -10.99
C LYS A 157 -13.08 1.67 -11.43
N PHE A 158 -12.29 1.47 -12.47
CA PHE A 158 -11.37 2.46 -13.03
C PHE A 158 -11.79 2.81 -14.46
N LYS A 159 -11.52 4.04 -14.87
CA LYS A 159 -12.01 4.62 -16.14
C LYS A 159 -10.90 5.13 -17.04
N LEU A 160 -9.71 5.43 -16.49
CA LEU A 160 -8.64 6.06 -17.27
C LEU A 160 -7.96 5.10 -18.26
N ASN A 161 -7.99 3.79 -18.00
CA ASN A 161 -7.46 2.78 -18.92
C ASN A 161 -8.50 1.66 -19.11
N GLN A 162 -8.98 1.49 -20.35
CA GLN A 162 -10.07 0.57 -20.68
C GLN A 162 -9.69 -0.92 -20.54
N GLU A 163 -8.40 -1.24 -20.55
CA GLU A 163 -7.91 -2.61 -20.37
C GLU A 163 -7.93 -3.02 -18.88
N THR A 164 -7.91 -2.05 -17.97
CA THR A 164 -7.68 -2.25 -16.53
C THR A 164 -8.80 -1.64 -15.67
N THR A 165 -10.04 -1.85 -16.10
CA THR A 165 -11.24 -1.27 -15.46
C THR A 165 -11.58 -1.85 -14.07
N SER A 166 -10.92 -2.92 -13.65
CA SER A 166 -11.12 -3.59 -12.35
C SER A 166 -9.78 -3.96 -11.72
N ILE A 167 -9.75 -4.15 -10.39
CA ILE A 167 -8.53 -4.42 -9.61
C ILE A 167 -7.67 -5.51 -10.25
N PHE A 168 -8.22 -6.72 -10.49
CA PHE A 168 -7.46 -7.86 -10.99
C PHE A 168 -7.12 -7.84 -12.48
N PHE A 169 -7.48 -6.79 -13.21
CA PHE A 169 -7.10 -6.63 -14.61
C PHE A 169 -5.73 -5.95 -14.77
N HIS A 170 -5.19 -5.36 -13.71
CA HIS A 170 -3.86 -4.74 -13.75
C HIS A 170 -2.76 -5.80 -13.83
N ASP A 171 -1.62 -5.45 -14.42
CA ASP A 171 -0.47 -6.34 -14.55
C ASP A 171 0.06 -6.76 -13.18
N TYR A 172 0.16 -5.80 -12.27
CA TYR A 172 0.56 -6.02 -10.89
C TYR A 172 -0.54 -5.53 -9.94
N VAL A 173 -0.94 -6.39 -9.02
CA VAL A 173 -1.91 -6.07 -7.97
C VAL A 173 -1.28 -6.35 -6.62
N PHE A 174 -1.40 -5.39 -5.71
CA PHE A 174 -1.02 -5.54 -4.31
C PHE A 174 -2.21 -5.21 -3.44
N TRP A 175 -2.63 -6.15 -2.61
CA TRP A 175 -3.71 -5.97 -1.65
C TRP A 175 -3.17 -6.17 -0.24
N PHE A 176 -3.23 -5.12 0.57
CA PHE A 176 -2.68 -5.09 1.91
C PHE A 176 -3.60 -4.34 2.88
N GLY A 177 -3.25 -4.39 4.16
CA GLY A 177 -3.98 -3.66 5.19
C GLY A 177 -4.12 -4.44 6.48
N ASP A 178 -4.93 -3.89 7.39
CA ASP A 178 -5.50 -4.63 8.51
C ASP A 178 -6.71 -5.43 8.01
N LEU A 179 -6.42 -6.62 7.49
CA LEU A 179 -7.42 -7.54 6.97
C LEU A 179 -8.21 -8.22 8.09
N ASN A 180 -7.78 -8.08 9.34
CA ASN A 180 -8.48 -8.51 10.55
C ASN A 180 -8.84 -10.01 10.65
N PHE A 181 -8.32 -10.87 9.76
CA PHE A 181 -8.47 -12.32 9.88
C PHE A 181 -7.81 -12.83 11.16
N ARG A 182 -8.46 -13.79 11.80
CA ARG A 182 -8.11 -14.34 13.12
C ARG A 182 -7.67 -15.79 13.00
N LEU A 183 -7.45 -16.43 14.15
CA LEU A 183 -7.24 -17.86 14.21
C LEU A 183 -8.59 -18.58 14.42
N HIS A 184 -8.87 -19.57 13.60
CA HIS A 184 -9.99 -20.48 13.79
C HIS A 184 -9.78 -21.37 15.04
N GLY A 185 -10.87 -21.92 15.58
CA GLY A 185 -10.84 -22.83 16.73
C GLY A 185 -10.76 -22.11 18.08
N ASP A 186 -10.61 -22.91 19.13
CA ASP A 186 -10.92 -22.48 20.51
C ASP A 186 -9.69 -22.14 21.36
N MET A 187 -8.48 -22.10 20.77
CA MET A 187 -7.27 -21.75 21.52
C MET A 187 -7.42 -20.38 22.17
N THR A 188 -7.22 -20.32 23.49
CA THR A 188 -7.26 -19.09 24.27
C THR A 188 -6.07 -18.17 23.91
N ALA A 189 -6.20 -16.88 24.23
CA ALA A 189 -5.11 -15.92 24.01
C ALA A 189 -3.80 -16.35 24.72
N LYS A 190 -3.92 -16.98 25.90
CA LYS A 190 -2.78 -17.49 26.65
C LYS A 190 -2.09 -18.65 25.93
N GLU A 191 -2.85 -19.63 25.46
CA GLU A 191 -2.30 -20.78 24.71
C GLU A 191 -1.63 -20.34 23.41
N ILE A 192 -2.25 -19.40 22.68
CA ILE A 192 -1.64 -18.82 21.46
C ILE A 192 -0.31 -18.14 21.80
N ASN A 193 -0.29 -17.30 22.84
CA ASN A 193 0.95 -16.65 23.28
C ASN A 193 2.02 -17.67 23.69
N GLU A 194 1.66 -18.74 24.41
CA GLU A 194 2.59 -19.82 24.76
C GLU A 194 3.21 -20.49 23.52
N GLU A 195 2.43 -20.75 22.48
CA GLU A 195 2.95 -21.29 21.21
C GLU A 195 3.85 -20.31 20.46
N VAL A 196 3.53 -19.01 20.50
CA VAL A 196 4.41 -17.96 19.97
C VAL A 196 5.75 -17.94 20.71
N GLN A 197 5.75 -18.02 22.05
CA GLN A 197 6.98 -18.08 22.84
C GLN A 197 7.82 -19.34 22.56
N LYS A 198 7.17 -20.46 22.22
CA LYS A 198 7.84 -21.69 21.77
C LYS A 198 8.35 -21.62 20.32
N LYS A 199 8.09 -20.52 19.61
CA LYS A 199 8.37 -20.34 18.17
C LYS A 199 7.62 -21.32 17.26
N ASN A 200 6.47 -21.81 17.70
CA ASN A 200 5.61 -22.72 16.94
C ASN A 200 4.64 -21.98 16.02
N ILE A 201 5.11 -20.91 15.37
CA ILE A 201 4.25 -20.03 14.53
C ILE A 201 3.67 -20.78 13.33
N THR A 202 4.39 -21.74 12.76
CA THR A 202 3.94 -22.54 11.61
C THR A 202 2.69 -23.38 11.94
N GLU A 203 2.59 -23.91 13.16
CA GLU A 203 1.41 -24.67 13.57
C GLU A 203 0.22 -23.75 13.82
N LEU A 204 0.44 -22.57 14.40
CA LEU A 204 -0.59 -21.56 14.57
C LEU A 204 -1.13 -21.06 13.23
N LEU A 205 -0.28 -20.90 12.21
CA LEU A 205 -0.69 -20.47 10.86
C LEU A 205 -1.62 -21.48 10.17
N LYS A 206 -1.61 -22.76 10.55
CA LYS A 206 -2.61 -23.72 10.04
C LYS A 206 -4.04 -23.38 10.48
N LEU A 207 -4.18 -22.57 11.53
CA LEU A 207 -5.45 -22.08 12.04
C LEU A 207 -5.82 -20.70 11.46
N ASP A 208 -4.95 -20.08 10.66
CA ASP A 208 -5.16 -18.74 10.10
C ASP A 208 -6.38 -18.72 9.15
N GLU A 209 -7.36 -17.87 9.47
CA GLU A 209 -8.58 -17.75 8.67
C GLU A 209 -8.27 -17.25 7.25
N LEU A 210 -7.32 -16.32 7.07
CA LEU A 210 -6.99 -15.80 5.73
C LEU A 210 -6.44 -16.90 4.82
N THR A 211 -5.53 -17.72 5.34
CA THR A 211 -4.99 -18.88 4.62
C THR A 211 -6.12 -19.82 4.19
N ARG A 212 -7.02 -20.16 5.13
CA ARG A 212 -8.16 -21.04 4.85
C ARG A 212 -9.10 -20.49 3.77
N VAL A 213 -9.50 -19.21 3.84
CA VAL A 213 -10.45 -18.63 2.88
C VAL A 213 -9.85 -18.47 1.48
N ARG A 214 -8.53 -18.31 1.38
CA ARG A 214 -7.79 -18.32 0.11
C ARG A 214 -7.80 -19.70 -0.52
N GLU A 215 -7.48 -20.73 0.26
CA GLU A 215 -7.46 -22.12 -0.18
C GLU A 215 -8.85 -22.63 -0.56
N SER A 216 -9.90 -22.22 0.18
CA SER A 216 -11.28 -22.61 -0.12
C SER A 216 -11.90 -21.88 -1.32
N GLY A 217 -11.29 -20.77 -1.76
CA GLY A 217 -11.80 -19.97 -2.87
C GLY A 217 -12.82 -18.89 -2.47
N GLU A 218 -13.10 -18.70 -1.17
CA GLU A 218 -14.14 -17.78 -0.69
C GLU A 218 -13.73 -16.30 -0.78
N ALA A 219 -12.45 -16.00 -0.57
CA ALA A 219 -11.89 -14.66 -0.72
C ALA A 219 -10.39 -14.73 -1.04
N PHE A 220 -9.85 -13.70 -1.70
CA PHE A 220 -8.41 -13.56 -1.99
C PHE A 220 -7.75 -14.72 -2.77
N SER A 221 -8.52 -15.63 -3.39
CA SER A 221 -8.00 -16.82 -4.10
C SER A 221 -7.18 -16.50 -5.35
N GLU A 222 -7.42 -15.35 -5.96
CA GLU A 222 -6.63 -14.81 -7.09
C GLU A 222 -5.25 -14.29 -6.65
N LEU A 223 -5.02 -14.10 -5.36
CA LEU A 223 -3.83 -13.48 -4.80
C LEU A 223 -2.91 -14.50 -4.11
N GLN A 224 -1.61 -14.28 -4.26
CA GLN A 224 -0.53 -14.98 -3.59
C GLN A 224 -0.13 -14.23 -2.31
N GLU A 225 0.45 -14.98 -1.37
CA GLU A 225 1.05 -14.46 -0.15
C GLU A 225 2.15 -15.44 0.25
N GLU A 226 3.35 -14.93 0.53
CA GLU A 226 4.38 -15.74 1.19
C GLU A 226 3.98 -16.02 2.63
N VAL A 227 4.33 -17.20 3.14
CA VAL A 227 3.94 -17.61 4.50
C VAL A 227 4.62 -16.71 5.53
N PRO A 228 3.89 -15.98 6.38
CA PRO A 228 4.48 -15.12 7.40
C PRO A 228 5.50 -15.86 8.27
N GLN A 229 6.73 -15.35 8.34
CA GLN A 229 7.79 -15.90 9.21
C GLN A 229 7.98 -15.09 10.50
N PHE A 230 7.03 -14.21 10.79
CA PHE A 230 7.02 -13.32 11.95
C PHE A 230 5.87 -13.64 12.89
N ASN A 231 5.94 -13.14 14.12
CA ASN A 231 4.92 -13.34 15.14
C ASN A 231 3.59 -12.63 14.78
N PRO A 232 2.45 -13.05 15.35
CA PRO A 232 1.20 -12.31 15.25
C PRO A 232 1.38 -10.80 15.52
N THR A 233 0.77 -9.96 14.69
CA THR A 233 0.99 -8.50 14.71
C THR A 233 0.01 -7.76 15.61
N TYR A 234 -1.02 -8.45 16.09
CA TYR A 234 -2.06 -7.93 16.97
C TYR A 234 -2.36 -8.95 18.09
N LYS A 235 -2.76 -8.58 19.31
CA LYS A 235 -2.86 -7.23 19.89
C LYS A 235 -1.78 -7.05 20.95
N TYR A 236 -1.04 -5.96 20.89
CA TYR A 236 0.01 -5.62 21.87
C TYR A 236 -0.48 -4.57 22.87
N LEU A 237 0.16 -4.53 24.04
CA LEU A 237 0.04 -3.39 24.95
C LEU A 237 0.82 -2.19 24.37
N PHE A 238 0.20 -1.01 24.34
CA PHE A 238 0.86 0.23 23.93
C PHE A 238 2.18 0.46 24.68
N GLY A 239 3.21 0.87 23.93
CA GLY A 239 4.56 1.12 24.45
C GLY A 239 5.34 -0.15 24.82
N LYS A 240 4.84 -1.35 24.50
CA LYS A 240 5.46 -2.62 24.87
C LYS A 240 5.42 -3.62 23.71
N SER A 241 6.35 -4.58 23.71
CA SER A 241 6.30 -5.78 22.87
C SER A 241 5.80 -6.98 23.68
N VAL A 242 4.63 -6.80 24.30
CA VAL A 242 3.94 -7.83 25.08
C VAL A 242 2.48 -7.85 24.64
N TYR A 243 1.94 -9.03 24.34
CA TYR A 243 0.55 -9.17 23.94
C TYR A 243 -0.42 -8.74 25.05
N ASP A 244 -1.47 -8.03 24.66
CA ASP A 244 -2.67 -7.82 25.46
C ASP A 244 -3.56 -9.06 25.31
N LEU A 245 -3.48 -9.96 26.30
CA LEU A 245 -4.22 -11.22 26.30
C LEU A 245 -5.74 -11.06 26.51
N GLY A 246 -6.26 -9.82 26.58
CA GLY A 246 -7.69 -9.54 26.41
C GLY A 246 -8.21 -9.80 24.99
N ARG A 247 -7.30 -10.00 24.04
CA ARG A 247 -7.57 -10.45 22.66
C ARG A 247 -6.65 -11.60 22.29
N ARG A 248 -7.12 -12.48 21.41
CA ARG A 248 -6.31 -13.57 20.86
C ARG A 248 -5.27 -12.99 19.88
N PRO A 249 -3.97 -13.30 20.03
CA PRO A 249 -2.99 -12.87 19.05
C PRO A 249 -3.32 -13.39 17.64
N ALA A 250 -3.19 -12.54 16.62
CA ALA A 250 -3.46 -12.88 15.22
C ALA A 250 -2.60 -12.09 14.21
N TRP A 251 -2.42 -12.65 13.01
CA TRP A 251 -1.82 -11.97 11.85
C TRP A 251 -2.89 -11.18 11.11
N THR A 252 -3.26 -10.03 11.68
CA THR A 252 -4.30 -9.15 11.12
C THR A 252 -3.77 -8.30 9.96
N ASP A 253 -2.49 -7.95 10.01
CA ASP A 253 -1.82 -7.05 9.06
C ASP A 253 -1.09 -7.86 7.98
N ARG A 254 -1.51 -7.75 6.71
CA ARG A 254 -1.09 -8.67 5.64
C ARG A 254 -0.77 -7.95 4.33
N VAL A 255 0.07 -8.56 3.50
CA VAL A 255 0.39 -8.09 2.14
C VAL A 255 0.29 -9.26 1.16
N LEU A 256 -0.69 -9.19 0.26
CA LEU A 256 -0.94 -10.16 -0.79
C LEU A 256 -0.71 -9.52 -2.17
N PHE A 257 -0.44 -10.34 -3.18
CA PHE A 257 -0.07 -9.84 -4.49
C PHE A 257 -0.48 -10.77 -5.64
N LYS A 258 -0.56 -10.23 -6.85
CA LYS A 258 -0.78 -10.98 -8.10
C LYS A 258 0.00 -10.32 -9.24
N ALA A 259 0.58 -11.15 -10.11
CA ALA A 259 1.13 -10.72 -11.40
C ALA A 259 0.39 -11.44 -12.53
N ASN A 260 -0.10 -10.67 -13.51
CA ASN A 260 -0.62 -11.18 -14.77
C ASN A 260 0.53 -11.29 -15.78
N THR A 261 1.35 -12.34 -15.65
CA THR A 261 2.66 -12.45 -16.33
C THR A 261 2.59 -12.60 -17.85
N ASN A 262 1.47 -13.08 -18.40
CA ASN A 262 1.30 -13.37 -19.83
C ASN A 262 0.33 -12.39 -20.53
N ALA A 263 0.19 -11.17 -20.01
CA ALA A 263 -0.71 -10.17 -20.58
C ALA A 263 -0.28 -9.67 -21.97
N TYR A 264 1.02 -9.76 -22.31
CA TYR A 264 1.59 -9.20 -23.54
C TYR A 264 2.14 -10.27 -24.48
N GLN A 265 1.88 -10.12 -25.78
CA GLN A 265 2.41 -11.05 -26.78
C GLN A 265 3.93 -10.91 -26.91
N GLY A 266 4.66 -12.00 -26.65
CA GLY A 266 6.12 -12.04 -26.80
C GLY A 266 6.91 -11.36 -25.66
N VAL A 267 6.24 -10.89 -24.61
CA VAL A 267 6.87 -10.37 -23.39
C VAL A 267 6.21 -10.97 -22.16
N THR A 268 7.02 -11.55 -21.27
CA THR A 268 6.55 -12.08 -19.99
C THR A 268 6.92 -11.10 -18.89
N LEU A 269 5.91 -10.56 -18.22
CA LEU A 269 6.09 -9.82 -16.97
C LEU A 269 6.47 -10.77 -15.84
N ASP A 270 7.15 -10.25 -14.82
CA ASP A 270 7.61 -11.06 -13.69
C ASP A 270 7.63 -10.22 -12.42
N MET A 271 7.35 -10.87 -11.30
CA MET A 271 7.38 -10.27 -9.98
C MET A 271 7.94 -11.27 -8.97
N LYS A 272 8.84 -10.79 -8.12
CA LYS A 272 9.43 -11.57 -7.03
C LYS A 272 9.32 -10.80 -5.73
N GLN A 273 8.70 -11.42 -4.72
CA GLN A 273 8.76 -10.94 -3.35
C GLN A 273 10.17 -11.23 -2.78
N MET A 274 10.81 -10.20 -2.23
CA MET A 274 12.18 -10.24 -1.74
C MET A 274 12.21 -10.38 -0.22
N SER A 275 11.26 -9.77 0.47
CA SER A 275 11.12 -9.85 1.92
C SER A 275 9.65 -9.69 2.31
N TYR A 276 9.27 -10.28 3.46
CA TYR A 276 7.95 -10.12 4.07
C TYR A 276 8.11 -10.25 5.59
N ASN A 277 7.98 -9.14 6.32
CA ASN A 277 8.30 -9.13 7.74
C ASN A 277 7.50 -8.09 8.53
N SER A 278 7.58 -8.18 9.86
CA SER A 278 7.06 -7.17 10.79
C SER A 278 8.20 -6.51 11.57
N VAL A 279 8.00 -5.26 11.99
CA VAL A 279 9.04 -4.50 12.72
C VAL A 279 8.66 -4.37 14.19
N GLU A 280 9.14 -5.32 15.00
CA GLU A 280 8.69 -5.49 16.39
C GLU A 280 9.07 -4.34 17.34
N SER A 281 10.10 -3.57 17.00
CA SER A 281 10.58 -2.41 17.78
C SER A 281 9.59 -1.25 17.82
N TYR A 282 8.65 -1.17 16.87
CA TYR A 282 7.61 -0.13 16.86
C TYR A 282 6.51 -0.49 17.85
N THR A 283 6.31 0.36 18.85
CA THR A 283 5.39 0.13 19.99
C THR A 283 4.36 1.24 20.16
N VAL A 284 4.30 2.17 19.20
CA VAL A 284 3.34 3.29 19.22
C VAL A 284 1.91 2.81 19.17
N SER A 285 1.63 1.73 18.42
CA SER A 285 0.32 1.12 18.25
C SER A 285 0.21 -0.21 19.02
N ASP A 286 -1.01 -0.71 19.19
CA ASP A 286 -1.26 -2.10 19.58
C ASP A 286 -1.11 -3.10 18.41
N HIS A 287 -0.81 -2.60 17.21
CA HIS A 287 -0.34 -3.37 16.06
C HIS A 287 1.15 -3.15 15.76
N LYS A 288 1.82 -4.19 15.28
CA LYS A 288 3.17 -4.10 14.70
C LYS A 288 3.09 -3.80 13.19
N PRO A 289 3.85 -2.83 12.67
CA PRO A 289 3.86 -2.57 11.23
C PRO A 289 4.42 -3.78 10.48
N VAL A 290 3.83 -4.07 9.32
CA VAL A 290 4.24 -5.11 8.40
C VAL A 290 4.72 -4.47 7.12
N TYR A 291 5.80 -5.01 6.54
CA TYR A 291 6.30 -4.58 5.25
C TYR A 291 6.56 -5.76 4.32
N SER A 292 6.60 -5.46 3.03
CA SER A 292 6.99 -6.40 2.00
C SER A 292 7.73 -5.70 0.87
N GLU A 293 8.81 -6.32 0.39
CA GLU A 293 9.59 -5.84 -0.74
C GLU A 293 9.35 -6.68 -1.98
N PHE A 294 9.28 -6.04 -3.14
CA PHE A 294 9.09 -6.69 -4.42
C PHE A 294 10.05 -6.15 -5.47
N ASN A 295 10.53 -7.05 -6.32
CA ASN A 295 11.08 -6.70 -7.62
C ASN A 295 10.01 -6.96 -8.68
N ILE A 296 9.65 -5.95 -9.46
CA ILE A 296 8.75 -6.10 -10.61
C ILE A 296 9.50 -5.82 -11.91
N LYS A 297 9.11 -6.48 -13.00
CA LYS A 297 9.64 -6.20 -14.35
C LYS A 297 8.77 -5.18 -15.08
N VAL A 298 9.40 -4.15 -15.63
CA VAL A 298 8.74 -3.11 -16.45
C VAL A 298 9.44 -2.95 -17.80
N PHE A 299 8.81 -2.27 -18.76
CA PHE A 299 9.42 -2.05 -20.08
C PHE A 299 10.56 -1.02 -20.00
N SER A 300 11.74 -1.35 -20.54
CA SER A 300 12.96 -0.51 -20.43
C SER A 300 12.89 0.79 -21.25
N ASP A 301 12.36 0.70 -22.46
CA ASP A 301 12.32 1.81 -23.43
C ASP A 301 10.91 2.38 -23.60
N TYR A 302 10.12 2.41 -22.53
CA TYR A 302 8.80 3.04 -22.59
C TYR A 302 8.94 4.56 -22.72
N SER A 303 8.67 5.06 -23.92
CA SER A 303 8.54 6.49 -24.22
C SER A 303 7.12 6.80 -24.65
N ASP A 304 6.33 7.39 -23.75
CA ASP A 304 5.17 8.15 -24.18
C ASP A 304 5.63 9.45 -24.82
N LYS A 305 5.20 9.69 -26.05
CA LYS A 305 5.47 10.94 -26.79
C LYS A 305 4.30 11.91 -26.68
N GLU A 306 3.66 11.93 -25.52
CA GLU A 306 2.34 12.53 -25.37
C GLU A 306 2.38 14.02 -24.99
N VAL A 307 3.32 14.43 -24.14
CA VAL A 307 3.46 15.83 -23.70
C VAL A 307 4.94 16.23 -23.70
N LYS A 308 5.26 17.34 -24.38
CA LYS A 308 6.59 17.96 -24.38
C LYS A 308 6.49 19.38 -23.87
N PHE A 309 7.20 19.70 -22.80
CA PHE A 309 7.37 21.09 -22.39
C PHE A 309 8.42 21.76 -23.27
N SER A 310 8.13 22.97 -23.74
CA SER A 310 9.15 23.87 -24.25
C SER A 310 10.16 24.16 -23.14
N ASN A 311 11.42 24.40 -23.50
CA ASN A 311 12.41 24.85 -22.54
C ASN A 311 11.88 26.09 -21.82
N ILE A 312 11.96 26.06 -20.49
CA ILE A 312 11.64 27.19 -19.65
C ILE A 312 12.91 28.04 -19.56
N ASP A 313 12.84 29.28 -20.04
CA ASP A 313 13.88 30.28 -19.79
C ASP A 313 13.79 30.79 -18.33
N THR A 314 14.61 31.77 -17.95
CA THR A 314 14.61 32.33 -16.59
C THR A 314 13.24 32.91 -16.20
N TRP A 315 12.66 32.38 -15.12
CA TRP A 315 11.47 32.95 -14.48
C TRP A 315 11.86 34.02 -13.46
N TYR A 316 11.04 35.08 -13.37
CA TYR A 316 11.25 36.20 -12.44
C TYR A 316 10.07 36.32 -11.47
N THR A 317 10.35 36.50 -10.18
CA THR A 317 9.33 36.50 -9.12
C THR A 317 8.39 37.71 -9.15
N ASP A 318 8.78 38.77 -9.85
CA ASP A 318 8.03 40.01 -10.03
C ASP A 318 7.30 40.09 -11.38
N LYS A 319 7.28 39.00 -12.16
CA LYS A 319 6.67 38.94 -13.49
C LYS A 319 5.75 37.73 -13.64
N GLU A 320 4.82 37.86 -14.58
CA GLU A 320 4.08 36.72 -15.09
C GLU A 320 5.04 35.79 -15.84
N ASN A 321 5.02 34.51 -15.47
CA ASN A 321 5.86 33.49 -16.06
C ASN A 321 4.98 32.50 -16.82
N THR A 322 5.49 31.95 -17.92
CA THR A 322 4.74 31.03 -18.77
C THR A 322 5.55 29.76 -19.02
N ALA A 323 4.90 28.61 -18.87
CA ALA A 323 5.36 27.34 -19.41
C ALA A 323 4.45 26.94 -20.57
N VAL A 324 5.03 26.42 -21.66
CA VAL A 324 4.28 25.93 -22.81
C VAL A 324 4.47 24.43 -22.90
N CYS A 325 3.36 23.68 -22.90
CA CYS A 325 3.37 22.26 -23.21
C CYS A 325 2.77 22.01 -24.60
N HIS A 326 3.35 21.06 -25.31
CA HIS A 326 2.88 20.55 -26.60
C HIS A 326 2.33 19.16 -26.36
N VAL A 327 1.05 19.00 -26.61
CA VAL A 327 0.35 17.73 -26.46
C VAL A 327 0.18 17.09 -27.84
N SER A 328 0.35 15.78 -27.96
CA SER A 328 0.10 15.06 -29.20
C SER A 328 -1.35 15.23 -29.66
N SER A 329 -1.59 15.26 -30.98
CA SER A 329 -2.89 15.62 -31.57
C SER A 329 -4.03 14.64 -31.26
N ASP A 330 -3.68 13.43 -30.85
CA ASP A 330 -4.58 12.35 -30.47
C ASP A 330 -5.06 12.43 -29.01
N ILE A 331 -4.51 13.35 -28.22
CA ILE A 331 -4.88 13.54 -26.83
C ILE A 331 -5.84 14.73 -26.72
N SER A 332 -6.95 14.51 -26.04
CA SER A 332 -7.89 15.56 -25.66
C SER A 332 -7.64 15.96 -24.21
N PRO A 333 -7.15 17.19 -23.94
CA PRO A 333 -6.96 17.66 -22.58
C PRO A 333 -8.25 17.56 -21.76
N SER A 334 -8.11 17.11 -20.52
CA SER A 334 -9.19 16.94 -19.56
C SER A 334 -9.10 18.01 -18.48
N ILE A 335 -10.25 18.36 -17.88
CA ILE A 335 -10.28 19.23 -16.69
C ILE A 335 -9.59 18.60 -15.46
N TRP A 336 -9.25 17.31 -15.54
CA TRP A 336 -8.53 16.57 -14.51
C TRP A 336 -7.01 16.49 -14.79
N ASP A 337 -6.54 17.05 -15.90
CA ASP A 337 -5.11 17.14 -16.17
C ASP A 337 -4.46 18.13 -15.20
N TRP A 338 -3.27 17.78 -14.71
CA TRP A 338 -2.54 18.57 -13.73
C TRP A 338 -1.11 18.80 -14.22
N VAL A 339 -0.55 19.96 -13.88
CA VAL A 339 0.87 20.28 -14.08
C VAL A 339 1.53 20.30 -12.71
N GLY A 340 2.47 19.38 -12.49
CA GLY A 340 3.30 19.38 -11.29
C GLY A 340 4.37 20.45 -11.39
N ILE A 341 4.46 21.30 -10.35
CA ILE A 341 5.55 22.27 -10.19
C ILE A 341 6.44 21.77 -9.06
N TYR A 342 7.72 21.59 -9.34
CA TYR A 342 8.72 21.11 -8.41
C TYR A 342 9.88 22.12 -8.34
N GLU A 343 10.53 22.25 -7.18
CA GLU A 343 11.76 23.05 -7.09
C GLU A 343 12.89 22.35 -7.85
N GLU A 344 13.64 23.12 -8.66
CA GLU A 344 14.71 22.64 -9.55
C GLU A 344 15.84 21.87 -8.83
N ASN A 345 15.97 22.05 -7.51
CA ASN A 345 17.03 21.47 -6.68
C ASN A 345 16.51 20.53 -5.57
N ILE A 346 15.35 19.89 -5.78
CA ILE A 346 14.98 18.71 -4.97
C ILE A 346 15.86 17.56 -5.48
N THR A 347 17.15 17.59 -5.11
CA THR A 347 18.16 16.62 -5.54
C THR A 347 17.90 15.24 -5.03
#